data_AF-K0VGH4-F1
#
_entry.id   AF-K0VGH4-F1
#
_cell.length_a   1.000
_cell.length_b   1.000
_cell.length_c   1.000
_cell.angle_alpha   90.00
_cell.angle_beta   90.00
_cell.angle_gamma   90.00
#
_symmetry.space_group_name_H-M   'P 1'
#
loop_
_entity.id
_entity.type
_entity.pdbx_description
1 polymer ?
#
loop_
_entity_poly.entity_id
_entity_poly.type
_entity_poly.pdbx_seq_one_letter_code
_entity_poly.pdbx_strand_id
1 'polypeptide(L)'
;MKSVKFLSVVAAGALAATAVFAAAPVNTVDSTKGKVLAGENGMTLYTFKKDAKGVSNCNGDCAKNWPPLMAAGDAKADGAYSVIDRKDGTKQWAKDGMPLYYFVKDKK
;
A
#
# COMPACT_ATOMS: atom_id res chain seq x y z
N MET A 1 47.25 -8.69 48.49
CA MET A 1 47.30 -7.39 47.81
C MET A 1 46.87 -7.64 46.37
N LYS A 2 45.59 -7.43 46.04
CA LYS A 2 45.03 -6.25 45.36
C LYS A 2 45.54 -6.07 43.92
N SER A 3 44.56 -5.96 43.01
CA SER A 3 44.58 -5.41 41.63
C SER A 3 44.65 -6.42 40.47
N VAL A 4 43.94 -6.30 39.33
CA VAL A 4 42.62 -5.80 38.87
C VAL A 4 42.69 -5.74 37.33
N LYS A 5 41.66 -6.25 36.63
CA LYS A 5 41.17 -5.97 35.24
C LYS A 5 42.15 -6.25 34.08
N PHE A 6 41.74 -6.66 32.87
CA PHE A 6 40.57 -6.27 32.07
C PHE A 6 40.12 -7.44 31.18
N LEU A 7 38.83 -7.80 31.23
CA LEU A 7 38.16 -8.53 30.15
C LEU A 7 37.32 -7.49 29.39
N SER A 8 37.84 -7.03 28.25
CA SER A 8 37.10 -6.18 27.33
C SER A 8 36.01 -7.03 26.66
N VAL A 9 34.76 -6.85 27.10
CA VAL A 9 33.59 -7.37 26.41
C VAL A 9 33.35 -6.48 25.18
N VAL A 10 33.66 -7.01 23.99
CA VAL A 10 33.16 -6.43 22.73
C VAL A 10 31.69 -6.83 22.62
N ALA A 11 30.80 -5.96 23.12
CA ALA A 11 29.38 -6.08 22.86
C ALA A 11 29.12 -5.66 21.40
N ALA A 12 29.13 -6.62 20.48
CA ALA A 12 28.60 -6.43 19.14
C ALA A 12 27.07 -6.25 19.24
N GLY A 13 26.63 -5.01 19.41
CA GLY A 13 25.22 -4.65 19.36
C GLY A 13 24.72 -4.85 17.94
N ALA A 14 24.03 -5.97 17.70
CA ALA A 14 23.27 -6.17 16.48
C ALA A 14 22.12 -5.14 16.45
N LEU A 15 22.29 -4.08 15.65
CA LEU A 15 21.19 -3.22 15.24
C LEU A 15 20.23 -4.07 14.42
N ALA A 16 19.18 -4.60 15.05
CA ALA A 16 18.04 -5.15 14.36
C ALA A 16 17.32 -3.98 13.66
N ALA A 17 17.62 -3.77 12.39
CA ALA A 17 16.85 -2.89 11.53
C ALA A 17 15.46 -3.51 11.36
N THR A 18 14.49 -3.07 12.16
CA THR A 18 13.08 -3.37 11.91
C THR A 18 12.68 -2.66 10.63
N ALA A 19 12.72 -3.37 9.51
CA ALA A 19 12.16 -2.88 8.26
C ALA A 19 10.66 -2.63 8.48
N VAL A 20 10.26 -1.37 8.51
CA VAL A 20 8.86 -0.96 8.50
C VAL A 20 8.35 -1.21 7.09
N PHE A 21 7.70 -2.35 6.89
CA PHE A 21 7.08 -2.69 5.61
C PHE A 21 5.70 -2.03 5.49
N ALA A 22 5.45 -1.30 4.40
CA ALA A 22 4.16 -0.66 4.15
C ALA A 22 3.16 -1.65 3.52
N ALA A 23 2.15 -2.05 4.30
CA ALA A 23 0.97 -2.77 3.83
C ALA A 23 0.04 -1.87 2.98
N ALA A 24 -1.00 -2.45 2.39
CA ALA A 24 -1.98 -1.67 1.64
C ALA A 24 -2.64 -0.61 2.56
N PRO A 25 -2.63 0.69 2.20
CA PRO A 25 -3.15 1.78 3.01
C PRO A 25 -4.68 1.86 2.92
N VAL A 26 -5.35 0.78 3.33
CA VAL A 26 -6.79 0.56 3.14
C VAL A 26 -7.46 0.29 4.48
N ASN A 27 -8.54 1.03 4.74
CA ASN A 27 -9.43 0.88 5.87
C ASN A 27 -10.81 0.42 5.40
N THR A 28 -11.64 -0.05 6.34
CA THR A 28 -13.08 -0.27 6.09
C THR A 28 -13.87 0.81 6.81
N VAL A 29 -14.77 1.49 6.10
CA VAL A 29 -15.62 2.56 6.63
C VAL A 29 -17.10 2.25 6.41
N ASP A 30 -17.97 2.81 7.25
CA ASP A 30 -19.41 2.69 7.09
C ASP A 30 -19.94 3.70 6.06
N SER A 31 -20.86 3.24 5.20
CA SER A 31 -21.57 4.06 4.22
C SER A 31 -23.06 3.73 4.22
N THR A 32 -23.88 4.54 3.56
CA THR A 32 -25.31 4.25 3.35
C THR A 32 -25.56 2.96 2.57
N LYS A 33 -24.54 2.40 1.90
CA LYS A 33 -24.58 1.14 1.15
C LYS A 33 -23.91 -0.02 1.91
N GLY A 34 -23.59 0.18 3.19
CA GLY A 34 -22.86 -0.77 4.02
C GLY A 34 -21.38 -0.45 4.15
N LYS A 35 -20.60 -1.43 4.60
CA LYS A 35 -19.16 -1.28 4.79
C LYS A 35 -18.43 -1.28 3.44
N VAL A 36 -17.59 -0.27 3.22
CA VAL A 36 -16.82 -0.09 1.98
C VAL A 36 -15.33 0.06 2.31
N LEU A 37 -14.49 -0.25 1.34
CA LEU A 37 -13.06 0.01 1.43
C LEU A 37 -12.80 1.50 1.20
N ALA A 38 -11.91 2.08 1.99
CA ALA A 38 -11.46 3.44 1.84
C ALA A 38 -9.95 3.53 1.98
N GLY A 39 -9.33 4.48 1.29
CA GLY A 39 -7.91 4.79 1.48
C GLY A 39 -7.64 5.48 2.82
N GLU A 40 -6.37 5.74 3.14
CA GLU A 40 -5.96 6.53 4.32
C GLU A 40 -6.58 7.93 4.37
N ASN A 41 -6.88 8.51 3.21
CA ASN A 41 -7.59 9.79 3.12
C ASN A 41 -9.09 9.68 3.47
N GLY A 42 -9.60 8.49 3.79
CA GLY A 42 -11.00 8.21 4.10
C GLY A 42 -11.95 8.26 2.91
N MET A 43 -11.42 8.30 1.67
CA MET A 43 -12.23 8.26 0.45
C MET A 43 -12.46 6.82 0.00
N THR A 44 -13.65 6.53 -0.51
CA THR A 44 -14.01 5.19 -0.98
C THR A 44 -13.10 4.75 -2.13
N LEU A 45 -12.76 3.46 -2.14
CA LEU A 45 -12.00 2.83 -3.20
C LEU A 45 -12.92 2.04 -4.13
N TYR A 46 -12.60 2.11 -5.41
CA TYR A 46 -13.38 1.54 -6.51
C TYR A 46 -12.49 0.68 -7.40
N THR A 47 -13.12 -0.21 -8.16
CA THR A 47 -12.49 -0.93 -9.28
C THR A 47 -13.01 -0.38 -10.61
N PHE A 48 -12.17 -0.33 -11.63
CA PHE A 48 -12.60 0.13 -12.95
C PHE A 48 -13.17 -1.01 -13.80
N LYS A 49 -14.36 -0.81 -14.38
CA LYS A 49 -15.09 -1.88 -15.10
C LYS A 49 -14.32 -2.50 -16.26
N LYS A 50 -13.45 -1.74 -16.91
CA LYS A 50 -12.66 -2.21 -18.06
C LYS A 50 -11.35 -2.89 -17.64
N ASP A 51 -11.03 -2.95 -16.35
CA ASP A 51 -9.81 -3.59 -15.87
C ASP A 51 -9.94 -5.12 -15.88
N ALA A 52 -8.78 -5.77 -15.87
CA ALA A 52 -8.67 -7.21 -15.68
C ALA A 52 -7.76 -7.48 -14.48
N LYS A 53 -7.72 -8.73 -14.00
CA LYS A 53 -6.83 -9.11 -12.91
C LYS A 53 -5.37 -8.78 -13.26
N GLY A 54 -4.70 -8.03 -12.39
CA GLY A 54 -3.32 -7.59 -12.58
C GLY A 54 -3.13 -6.46 -13.59
N VAL A 55 -4.19 -5.99 -14.26
CA VAL A 55 -4.08 -5.08 -15.41
C VAL A 55 -5.00 -3.88 -15.25
N SER A 56 -4.38 -2.71 -15.10
CA SER A 56 -5.05 -1.40 -15.21
C SER A 56 -5.17 -0.99 -16.68
N ASN A 57 -6.41 -0.84 -17.14
CA ASN A 57 -6.74 -0.22 -18.43
C ASN A 57 -7.05 1.28 -18.28
N CYS A 58 -7.06 1.82 -17.05
CA CYS A 58 -7.24 3.25 -16.78
C CYS A 58 -5.89 3.98 -16.64
N ASN A 59 -5.48 4.67 -17.71
CA ASN A 59 -4.25 5.45 -17.79
C ASN A 59 -4.52 6.84 -18.41
N GLY A 60 -3.56 7.76 -18.33
CA GLY A 60 -3.67 9.10 -18.92
C GLY A 60 -4.89 9.87 -18.39
N ASP A 61 -5.74 10.38 -19.30
CA ASP A 61 -6.94 11.16 -18.92
C ASP A 61 -7.95 10.36 -18.09
N CYS A 62 -7.98 9.03 -18.22
CA CYS A 62 -8.80 8.20 -17.34
C CYS A 62 -8.36 8.37 -15.88
N ALA A 63 -7.05 8.33 -15.63
CA ALA A 63 -6.47 8.45 -14.30
C ALA A 63 -6.64 9.85 -13.68
N LYS A 64 -6.95 10.87 -14.49
CA LYS A 64 -7.34 12.20 -13.97
C LYS A 64 -8.70 12.18 -13.29
N ASN A 65 -9.63 11.34 -13.74
CA ASN A 65 -10.96 11.18 -13.13
C ASN A 65 -11.03 10.03 -12.13
N TRP A 66 -10.19 9.01 -12.33
CA TRP A 66 -10.06 7.84 -11.47
C TRP A 66 -8.61 7.71 -11.01
N PRO A 67 -8.16 8.52 -10.03
CA PRO A 67 -6.78 8.47 -9.56
C PRO A 67 -6.48 7.08 -8.95
N PRO A 68 -5.40 6.40 -9.36
CA PRO A 68 -5.05 5.11 -8.80
C PRO A 68 -4.63 5.24 -7.33
N LEU A 69 -4.93 4.20 -6.54
CA LEU A 69 -4.31 4.03 -5.23
C LEU A 69 -2.86 3.58 -5.42
N MET A 70 -1.94 4.54 -5.43
CA MET A 70 -0.52 4.28 -5.68
C MET A 70 0.09 3.40 -4.58
N ALA A 71 0.96 2.49 -5.00
CA ALA A 71 1.78 1.68 -4.10
C ALA A 71 3.22 2.22 -4.10
N ALA A 72 3.83 2.27 -2.92
CA ALA A 72 5.25 2.58 -2.79
C ALA A 72 6.12 1.49 -3.44
N GLY A 73 7.35 1.83 -3.83
CA GLY A 73 8.25 0.89 -4.50
C GLY A 73 8.62 -0.33 -3.64
N ASP A 74 8.65 -0.16 -2.32
CA ASP A 74 8.96 -1.17 -1.32
C ASP A 74 7.72 -1.84 -0.70
N ALA A 75 6.52 -1.48 -1.17
CA ALA A 75 5.25 -2.03 -0.72
C ALA A 75 5.27 -3.56 -0.68
N LYS A 76 4.68 -4.14 0.37
CA LYS A 76 4.55 -5.58 0.53
C LYS A 76 3.07 -5.93 0.56
N ALA A 77 2.66 -6.69 -0.46
CA ALA A 77 1.32 -7.22 -0.56
C ALA A 77 1.12 -8.40 0.41
N ASP A 78 -0.07 -8.48 1.00
CA ASP A 78 -0.49 -9.58 1.87
C ASP A 78 -1.99 -9.85 1.72
N GLY A 79 -2.41 -11.08 2.06
CA GLY A 79 -3.79 -11.53 2.01
C GLY A 79 -4.42 -11.34 0.62
N ALA A 80 -5.51 -10.57 0.57
CA ALA A 80 -6.24 -10.28 -0.66
C ALA A 80 -5.59 -9.17 -1.51
N TYR A 81 -4.53 -8.52 -1.04
CA TYR A 81 -3.93 -7.39 -1.74
C TYR A 81 -2.77 -7.84 -2.63
N SER A 82 -2.53 -7.07 -3.68
CA SER A 82 -1.41 -7.24 -4.61
C SER A 82 -0.93 -5.87 -5.10
N VAL A 83 0.31 -5.79 -5.54
CA VAL A 83 0.85 -4.62 -6.24
C VAL A 83 0.97 -4.95 -7.73
N ILE A 84 0.48 -4.07 -8.59
CA ILE A 84 0.57 -4.21 -10.04
C ILE A 84 1.47 -3.12 -10.61
N ASP A 85 2.16 -3.45 -11.71
CA ASP A 85 2.86 -2.47 -12.52
C ASP A 85 1.89 -1.87 -13.55
N ARG A 86 1.85 -0.53 -13.61
CA ARG A 86 1.05 0.21 -14.58
C ARG A 86 1.85 0.50 -15.83
N LYS A 87 1.15 0.77 -16.93
CA LYS A 87 1.77 1.11 -18.23
C LYS A 87 2.56 2.42 -18.21
N ASP A 88 2.24 3.30 -17.26
CA ASP A 88 2.95 4.56 -17.02
C ASP A 88 4.22 4.41 -16.16
N GLY A 89 4.58 3.17 -15.78
CA GLY A 89 5.77 2.86 -14.97
C GLY A 89 5.56 3.02 -13.46
N THR A 90 4.36 3.45 -13.02
CA THR A 90 4.03 3.54 -11.59
C THR A 90 3.47 2.22 -11.06
N LYS A 91 3.42 2.09 -9.72
CA LYS A 91 2.85 0.91 -9.05
C LYS A 91 1.52 1.27 -8.40
N GLN A 92 0.58 0.32 -8.42
CA GLN A 92 -0.76 0.51 -7.88
C GLN A 92 -1.20 -0.68 -7.04
N TRP A 93 -1.94 -0.39 -5.97
CA TRP A 93 -2.60 -1.40 -5.15
C TRP A 93 -3.80 -1.99 -5.86
N ALA A 94 -3.94 -3.30 -5.73
CA ALA A 94 -5.08 -4.08 -6.20
C ALA A 94 -5.59 -4.97 -5.07
N LYS A 95 -6.90 -5.27 -5.08
CA LYS A 95 -7.52 -6.26 -4.19
C LYS A 95 -8.18 -7.36 -5.02
N ASP A 96 -7.92 -8.61 -4.66
CA ASP A 96 -8.33 -9.80 -5.41
C ASP A 96 -7.89 -9.73 -6.90
N GLY A 97 -6.73 -9.10 -7.11
CA GLY A 97 -6.15 -8.81 -8.42
C GLY A 97 -6.76 -7.61 -9.15
N MET A 98 -7.82 -6.97 -8.64
CA MET A 98 -8.46 -5.83 -9.30
C MET A 98 -7.86 -4.49 -8.86
N PRO A 99 -7.43 -3.61 -9.79
CA PRO A 99 -6.79 -2.34 -9.45
C PRO A 99 -7.74 -1.40 -8.71
N LEU A 100 -7.24 -0.75 -7.64
CA LEU A 100 -8.02 0.13 -6.77
C LEU A 100 -7.81 1.60 -7.14
N TYR A 101 -8.91 2.36 -7.19
CA TYR A 101 -8.93 3.77 -7.55
C TYR A 101 -9.75 4.59 -6.59
N TYR A 102 -9.40 5.86 -6.50
CA TYR A 102 -10.30 6.90 -6.04
C TYR A 102 -11.19 7.39 -7.19
N PHE A 103 -12.23 8.16 -6.86
CA PHE A 103 -13.02 8.89 -7.83
C PHE A 103 -13.05 10.38 -7.47
N VAL A 104 -12.66 11.26 -8.41
CA VAL A 104 -12.49 12.69 -8.10
C VAL A 104 -13.76 13.43 -7.71
N LYS A 105 -14.94 12.89 -8.06
CA LYS A 105 -16.23 13.47 -7.69
C LYS A 105 -16.84 12.81 -6.45
N ASP A 106 -16.16 11.84 -5.85
CA ASP A 106 -16.59 11.25 -4.59
C ASP A 106 -16.49 12.29 -3.47
N LYS A 107 -17.43 12.25 -2.53
CA LYS A 107 -17.52 13.17 -1.40
C LYS A 107 -17.84 12.36 -0.15
N LYS A 108 -17.18 12.74 0.96
CA LYS A 108 -17.46 12.19 2.29
C LYS A 108 -18.83 12.63 2.78
#